data_AF-A0AA48L0U6-F1
#
_entry.id   AF-A0AA48L0U6-F1
#
_cell.length_a   1.000
_cell.length_b   1.000
_cell.length_c   1.000
_cell.angle_alpha   90.00
_cell.angle_beta   90.00
_cell.angle_gamma   90.00
#
_symmetry.space_group_name_H-M   'P 1'
#
loop_
_entity.id
_entity.type
_entity.pdbx_description
1 polymer ?
#
loop_
_entity_poly.entity_id
_entity_poly.type
_entity_poly.pdbx_seq_one_letter_code
_entity_poly.pdbx_strand_id
1 'polypeptide(L)'
;MAPIGLQHVNLSVAAGTLHLAQEFYGTVLGLANDTVPHLQKDVLLWFRLGAGPQQIHISFERNPLPSVHKSSRHPCFALPTGQALLDLQRRIYEHHAAGGEAAALECDKPGTANSGSKGVEYPDRFFARDYAGNRLEFAVHSM
;
A
#
# COMPACT_ATOMS: atom_id res chain seq x y z
N MET A 1 -29.08 4.61 10.36
CA MET A 1 -28.59 4.47 8.96
C MET A 1 -27.10 4.16 9.05
N ALA A 2 -26.61 3.13 8.35
CA ALA A 2 -25.23 2.67 8.45
C ALA A 2 -24.36 3.23 7.29
N PRO A 3 -23.03 3.33 7.45
CA PRO A 3 -22.13 3.63 6.35
C PRO A 3 -22.32 2.65 5.19
N ILE A 4 -22.23 3.15 3.95
CA ILE A 4 -22.45 2.34 2.73
C ILE A 4 -21.14 1.90 2.04
N GLY A 5 -19.99 2.35 2.54
CA GLY A 5 -18.70 2.00 1.96
C GLY A 5 -17.53 2.73 2.62
N LEU A 6 -16.33 2.20 2.39
CA LEU A 6 -15.08 2.86 2.74
C LEU A 6 -14.67 3.75 1.56
N GLN A 7 -14.70 5.07 1.74
CA GLN A 7 -14.31 5.98 0.67
C GLN A 7 -12.78 6.01 0.50
N HIS A 8 -12.05 6.16 1.60
CA HIS A 8 -10.60 6.19 1.59
C HIS A 8 -10.02 5.73 2.93
N VAL A 9 -8.73 5.40 2.89
CA VAL A 9 -7.87 5.36 4.08
C VAL A 9 -6.68 6.27 3.85
N ASN A 10 -6.13 6.83 4.93
CA ASN A 10 -4.92 7.63 4.87
C ASN A 10 -3.74 6.86 5.49
N LEU A 11 -2.62 6.80 4.77
CA LEU A 11 -1.34 6.33 5.28
C LEU A 11 -0.39 7.52 5.40
N SER A 12 0.35 7.57 6.52
CA SER A 12 1.26 8.67 6.81
C SER A 12 2.68 8.34 6.33
N VAL A 13 3.38 9.34 5.82
CA VAL A 13 4.79 9.25 5.42
C VAL A 13 5.59 10.43 5.98
N ALA A 14 6.92 10.38 5.90
CA ALA A 14 7.77 11.46 6.40
C ALA A 14 7.59 12.74 5.57
N ALA A 15 7.74 13.91 6.21
CA ALA A 15 7.70 15.20 5.52
C ALA A 15 8.71 15.27 4.37
N GLY A 16 8.30 15.83 3.22
CA GLY A 16 9.16 15.95 2.03
C GLY A 16 9.25 14.70 1.14
N THR A 17 8.58 13.60 1.50
CA THR A 17 8.74 12.31 0.79
C THR A 17 7.62 11.96 -0.19
N LEU A 18 6.73 12.89 -0.57
CA LEU A 18 5.64 12.59 -1.54
C LEU A 18 6.16 12.10 -2.91
N HIS A 19 7.35 12.50 -3.31
CA HIS A 19 7.97 11.99 -4.53
C HIS A 19 8.27 10.47 -4.43
N LEU A 20 8.68 9.98 -3.25
CA LEU A 20 8.84 8.55 -2.97
C LEU A 20 7.48 7.83 -2.96
N ALA A 21 6.43 8.50 -2.46
CA ALA A 21 5.06 7.99 -2.58
C ALA A 21 4.61 7.83 -4.04
N GLN A 22 4.93 8.79 -4.90
CA GLN A 22 4.61 8.72 -6.33
C GLN A 22 5.35 7.57 -7.02
N GLU A 23 6.60 7.32 -6.65
CA GLU A 23 7.34 6.15 -7.13
C GLU A 23 6.69 4.85 -6.65
N PHE A 24 6.55 4.68 -5.33
CA PHE A 24 6.05 3.43 -4.76
C PHE A 24 4.58 3.16 -5.11
N TYR A 25 3.67 4.06 -4.75
CA TYR A 25 2.23 3.85 -4.96
C TYR A 25 1.82 4.07 -6.42
N GLY A 26 2.40 5.04 -7.09
CA GLY A 26 2.05 5.36 -8.48
C GLY A 26 2.69 4.42 -9.51
N THR A 27 3.99 4.15 -9.37
CA THR A 27 4.74 3.38 -10.37
C THR A 27 4.80 1.90 -10.01
N VAL A 28 5.22 1.56 -8.78
CA VAL A 28 5.36 0.16 -8.37
C VAL A 28 3.98 -0.49 -8.21
N LEU A 29 3.10 0.09 -7.39
CA LEU A 29 1.73 -0.46 -7.22
C LEU A 29 0.83 -0.18 -8.44
N GLY A 30 1.19 0.78 -9.29
CA GLY A 30 0.43 1.12 -10.50
C GLY A 30 -0.87 1.88 -10.23
N LEU A 31 -0.99 2.59 -9.11
CA LEU A 31 -2.18 3.36 -8.78
C LEU A 31 -2.20 4.70 -9.53
N ALA A 32 -3.38 5.10 -10.01
CA ALA A 32 -3.54 6.40 -10.64
C ALA A 32 -3.56 7.51 -9.59
N ASN A 33 -2.69 8.51 -9.72
CA ASN A 33 -2.69 9.69 -8.86
C ASN A 33 -3.68 10.73 -9.39
N ASP A 34 -4.69 11.03 -8.59
CA ASP A 34 -5.73 12.01 -8.89
C ASP A 34 -5.31 13.43 -8.50
N THR A 35 -5.89 14.40 -9.22
CA THR A 35 -5.71 15.81 -8.87
C THR A 35 -6.32 16.10 -7.50
N VAL A 36 -5.49 16.62 -6.60
CA VAL A 36 -5.92 17.15 -5.31
C VAL A 36 -6.39 18.61 -5.46
N PRO A 37 -7.19 19.13 -4.52
CA PRO A 37 -7.46 20.56 -4.42
C PRO A 37 -6.18 21.39 -4.44
N HIS A 38 -6.20 22.57 -5.06
CA HIS A 38 -4.99 23.38 -5.26
C HIS A 38 -4.22 23.67 -3.96
N LEU A 39 -4.93 23.92 -2.85
CA LEU A 39 -4.34 24.18 -1.53
C LEU A 39 -3.66 22.97 -0.88
N GLN A 40 -3.81 21.78 -1.46
CA GLN A 40 -3.28 20.52 -0.94
C GLN A 40 -2.22 19.90 -1.85
N LYS A 41 -1.98 20.50 -3.02
CA LYS A 41 -0.86 20.16 -3.90
C LYS A 41 0.41 20.30 -3.08
N ASP A 42 1.20 19.23 -2.99
CA ASP A 42 2.45 19.12 -2.21
C ASP A 42 2.31 18.79 -0.71
N VAL A 43 1.08 18.60 -0.20
CA VAL A 43 0.85 18.14 1.20
C VAL A 43 0.35 16.69 1.25
N LEU A 44 -0.30 16.24 0.18
CA LEU A 44 -0.82 14.89 0.08
C LEU A 44 -1.01 14.45 -1.38
N LEU A 45 -1.11 13.13 -1.59
CA LEU A 45 -1.45 12.49 -2.86
C LEU A 45 -2.71 11.64 -2.71
N TRP A 46 -3.53 11.56 -3.77
CA TRP A 46 -4.74 10.72 -3.83
C TRP A 46 -4.55 9.63 -4.87
N PHE A 47 -4.37 8.39 -4.44
CA PHE A 47 -4.23 7.24 -5.34
C PHE A 47 -5.56 6.50 -5.48
N ARG A 48 -6.10 6.43 -6.70
CA ARG A 48 -7.35 5.72 -7.02
C ARG A 48 -7.10 4.20 -7.12
N LEU A 49 -8.02 3.43 -6.56
CA LEU A 49 -8.06 1.97 -6.71
C LEU A 49 -8.90 1.55 -7.92
N GLY A 50 -8.24 0.94 -8.91
CA GLY A 50 -8.88 0.51 -10.15
C GLY A 50 -9.60 1.66 -10.85
N ALA A 51 -10.78 1.37 -11.40
CA ALA A 51 -11.65 2.37 -12.04
C ALA A 51 -12.71 2.96 -11.08
N GLY A 52 -12.68 2.57 -9.80
CA GLY A 52 -13.70 2.96 -8.82
C GLY A 52 -13.39 4.29 -8.10
N PRO A 53 -14.31 4.77 -7.23
CA PRO A 53 -14.11 6.00 -6.48
C PRO A 53 -13.27 5.82 -5.20
N GLN A 54 -12.91 4.57 -4.85
CA GLN A 54 -12.15 4.29 -3.63
C GLN A 54 -10.69 4.72 -3.78
N GLN A 55 -10.13 5.31 -2.73
CA GLN A 55 -8.79 5.91 -2.77
C GLN A 55 -7.92 5.50 -1.57
N ILE A 56 -6.61 5.58 -1.77
CA ILE A 56 -5.60 5.68 -0.71
C ILE A 56 -5.05 7.10 -0.71
N HIS A 57 -5.09 7.75 0.44
CA HIS A 57 -4.45 9.04 0.61
C HIS A 57 -3.09 8.83 1.25
N ILE A 58 -2.07 9.48 0.71
CA ILE A 58 -0.73 9.53 1.30
C ILE A 58 -0.47 10.96 1.73
N SER A 59 -0.25 11.18 3.03
CA SER A 59 -0.01 12.51 3.58
C SER A 59 1.11 12.48 4.61
N PHE A 60 1.63 13.65 4.98
CA PHE A 60 2.69 13.73 5.98
C PHE A 60 2.19 13.40 7.39
N GLU A 61 2.98 12.62 8.13
CA GLU A 61 2.75 12.39 9.56
C GLU A 61 2.90 13.72 10.32
N ARG A 62 1.85 14.11 11.03
CA ARG A 62 1.83 15.38 11.78
C ARG A 62 2.44 15.22 13.17
N ASN A 63 2.31 14.03 13.76
CA ASN A 63 2.77 13.73 15.10
C ASN A 63 3.54 12.40 15.08
N PRO A 64 4.82 12.40 14.67
CA PRO A 64 5.61 11.19 14.63
C PRO A 64 5.73 10.62 16.04
N LEU A 65 5.02 9.52 16.30
CA LEU A 65 5.21 8.76 17.53
C LEU A 65 6.58 8.06 17.44
N PRO A 66 7.37 8.01 18.52
CA PRO A 66 8.57 7.19 18.54
C PRO A 66 8.17 5.76 18.18
N SER A 67 8.86 5.17 17.20
CA SER A 67 8.53 3.85 16.64
C SER A 67 8.92 2.75 17.63
N VAL A 68 8.21 2.64 18.75
CA VAL A 68 8.46 1.60 19.74
C VAL A 68 7.91 0.26 19.26
N HIS A 69 6.89 0.26 18.38
CA HIS A 69 6.24 -0.95 17.86
C HIS A 69 5.88 -0.87 16.38
N LYS A 70 6.25 -1.90 15.62
CA LYS A 70 5.78 -2.10 14.24
C LYS A 70 4.29 -2.42 14.25
N SER A 71 3.45 -1.48 13.81
CA SER A 71 2.00 -1.68 13.79
C SER A 71 1.61 -2.82 12.85
N SER A 72 0.60 -3.59 13.24
CA SER A 72 -0.03 -4.63 12.43
C SER A 72 -1.22 -4.11 11.63
N ARG A 73 -1.69 -2.86 11.84
CA ARG A 73 -2.79 -2.22 11.10
C ARG A 73 -2.40 -2.03 9.63
N HIS A 74 -3.33 -2.30 8.73
CA HIS A 74 -3.11 -2.20 7.29
C HIS A 74 -4.44 -2.10 6.54
N PRO A 75 -4.47 -1.45 5.36
CA PRO A 75 -5.45 -1.77 4.34
C PRO A 75 -5.10 -3.10 3.65
N CYS A 76 -6.13 -3.78 3.17
CA CYS A 76 -6.00 -4.95 2.29
C CYS A 76 -6.47 -4.58 0.88
N PHE A 77 -5.60 -4.74 -0.10
CA PHE A 77 -5.86 -4.45 -1.50
C PHE A 77 -6.32 -5.72 -2.22
N ALA A 78 -7.43 -5.59 -2.93
CA ALA A 78 -8.02 -6.68 -3.69
C ALA A 78 -7.40 -6.75 -5.10
N LEU A 79 -6.95 -7.94 -5.50
CA LEU A 79 -6.48 -8.24 -6.84
C LEU A 79 -7.46 -9.19 -7.55
N PRO A 80 -7.63 -9.08 -8.87
CA PRO A 80 -8.66 -9.82 -9.59
C PRO A 80 -8.35 -11.31 -9.72
N THR A 81 -7.08 -11.72 -9.66
CA THR A 81 -6.66 -13.11 -9.86
C THR A 81 -5.40 -13.42 -9.05
N GLY A 82 -5.13 -14.70 -8.81
CA GLY A 82 -3.87 -15.16 -8.23
C GLY A 82 -2.64 -14.80 -9.07
N GLN A 83 -2.78 -14.75 -10.41
CA GLN A 83 -1.70 -14.31 -11.29
C GLN A 83 -1.40 -12.82 -11.10
N ALA A 84 -2.42 -11.97 -11.05
CA ALA A 84 -2.24 -10.53 -10.78
C ALA A 84 -1.62 -10.28 -9.40
N LEU A 85 -1.99 -11.09 -8.40
CA LEU A 85 -1.38 -11.06 -7.07
C LEU A 85 0.11 -11.41 -7.13
N LEU A 86 0.49 -12.49 -7.83
CA LEU A 86 1.87 -12.92 -7.98
C LEU A 86 2.72 -11.91 -8.78
N ASP A 87 2.17 -11.32 -9.84
CA ASP A 87 2.86 -10.33 -10.66
C ASP A 87 3.15 -9.06 -9.86
N LEU A 88 2.18 -8.59 -9.07
CA LEU A 88 2.38 -7.46 -8.17
C LEU A 88 3.41 -7.78 -7.07
N GLN A 89 3.35 -8.99 -6.49
CA GLN A 89 4.32 -9.43 -5.50
C GLN A 89 5.75 -9.42 -6.06
N ARG A 90 5.95 -9.94 -7.28
CA ARG A 90 7.26 -9.94 -7.95
C ARG A 90 7.76 -8.53 -8.18
N ARG A 91 6.92 -7.63 -8.69
CA ARG A 91 7.30 -6.24 -8.94
C ARG A 91 7.73 -5.51 -7.66
N ILE A 92 6.99 -5.67 -6.57
CA ILE A 92 7.37 -5.09 -5.26
C ILE A 92 8.69 -5.70 -4.77
N TYR A 93 8.86 -7.02 -4.90
CA TYR A 93 10.08 -7.70 -4.46
C TYR A 93 11.31 -7.31 -5.27
N GLU A 94 11.18 -7.17 -6.59
CA GLU A 94 12.24 -6.70 -7.48
C GLU A 94 12.64 -5.25 -7.18
N HIS A 95 11.66 -4.38 -6.94
CA HIS A 95 11.91 -2.99 -6.52
C HIS A 95 12.62 -2.92 -5.16
N HIS A 96 12.18 -3.73 -4.19
CA HIS A 96 12.87 -3.88 -2.91
C HIS A 96 14.33 -4.36 -3.08
N ALA A 97 14.55 -5.38 -3.91
CA ALA A 97 15.89 -5.93 -4.14
C ALA A 97 16.82 -4.95 -4.88
N ALA A 98 16.28 -4.10 -5.75
CA ALA A 98 17.02 -3.02 -6.40
C ALA A 98 17.45 -1.92 -5.40
N GLY A 99 16.70 -1.77 -4.28
CA GLY A 99 16.95 -0.76 -3.26
C GLY A 99 16.49 0.64 -3.70
N GLY A 100 16.98 1.66 -3.01
CA GLY A 100 16.59 3.07 -3.21
C GLY A 100 15.67 3.59 -2.11
N GLU A 101 15.44 4.89 -2.09
CA GLU A 101 14.71 5.56 -1.01
C GLU A 101 13.22 5.21 -0.98
N ALA A 102 12.62 4.89 -2.13
CA ALA A 102 11.21 4.49 -2.23
C ALA A 102 11.00 2.98 -2.05
N ALA A 103 12.06 2.18 -1.88
CA ALA A 103 11.96 0.73 -1.78
C ALA A 103 11.11 0.30 -0.58
N ALA A 104 10.36 -0.79 -0.74
CA ALA A 104 9.65 -1.41 0.37
C ALA A 104 10.67 -1.78 1.47
N LEU A 105 10.38 -1.45 2.73
CA LEU A 105 11.27 -1.82 3.84
C LEU A 105 11.21 -3.33 4.14
N GLU A 106 10.06 -3.95 3.88
CA GLU A 106 9.82 -5.38 4.07
C GLU A 106 8.87 -5.86 2.98
N CYS A 107 9.08 -7.04 2.41
CA CYS A 107 8.08 -7.68 1.55
C CYS A 107 8.24 -9.20 1.54
N ASP A 108 7.12 -9.90 1.44
CA ASP A 108 7.12 -11.35 1.32
C ASP A 108 7.68 -11.78 -0.04
N LYS A 109 8.68 -12.68 -0.03
CA LYS A 109 9.34 -13.16 -1.24
C LYS A 109 8.41 -14.08 -2.06
N PRO A 110 8.28 -13.88 -3.39
CA PRO A 110 7.53 -14.80 -4.25
C PRO A 110 7.99 -16.27 -4.12
N GLY A 111 7.04 -17.20 -4.05
CA GLY A 111 7.33 -18.63 -3.91
C GLY A 111 7.74 -19.09 -2.50
N THR A 112 7.68 -18.20 -1.50
CA THR A 112 7.92 -18.53 -0.09
C THR A 112 6.65 -18.34 0.75
N ALA A 113 6.67 -18.82 2.00
CA ALA A 113 5.53 -18.62 2.90
C ALA A 113 5.36 -17.12 3.25
N ASN A 114 4.14 -16.59 3.09
CA ASN A 114 3.83 -15.19 3.46
C ASN A 114 3.98 -14.93 4.98
N SER A 115 4.09 -13.67 5.40
CA SER A 115 4.29 -13.27 6.81
C SER A 115 3.00 -13.16 7.64
N GLY A 116 1.84 -13.50 7.09
CA GLY A 116 0.55 -13.49 7.80
C GLY A 116 0.24 -14.79 8.55
N SER A 117 -0.80 -14.74 9.39
CA SER A 117 -1.38 -15.92 10.06
C SER A 117 -1.81 -16.99 9.05
N LYS A 118 -1.73 -18.26 9.43
CA LYS A 118 -2.01 -19.41 8.54
C LYS A 118 -3.29 -20.13 8.96
N GLY A 119 -3.98 -20.74 8.01
CA GLY A 119 -5.25 -21.45 8.23
C GLY A 119 -6.05 -21.57 6.93
N VAL A 120 -6.93 -22.57 6.87
CA VAL A 120 -7.81 -22.85 5.71
C VAL A 120 -8.77 -21.70 5.38
N GLU A 121 -9.02 -20.82 6.35
CA GLU A 121 -9.94 -19.68 6.21
C GLU A 121 -9.28 -18.45 5.58
N TYR A 122 -7.96 -18.45 5.40
CA TYR A 122 -7.26 -17.27 4.87
C TYR A 122 -7.08 -17.34 3.35
N PRO A 123 -7.31 -16.22 2.63
CA PRO A 123 -7.09 -16.18 1.19
C PRO A 123 -5.60 -16.22 0.85
N ASP A 124 -5.31 -16.52 -0.42
CA ASP A 124 -4.00 -16.28 -1.03
C ASP A 124 -3.69 -14.77 -0.94
N ARG A 125 -2.58 -14.48 -0.26
CA ARG A 125 -2.18 -13.10 0.08
C ARG A 125 -0.71 -12.97 0.36
N PHE A 126 -0.21 -11.74 0.31
CA PHE A 126 1.13 -11.37 0.74
C PHE A 126 1.12 -10.00 1.43
N PHE A 127 2.17 -9.72 2.19
CA PHE A 127 2.37 -8.44 2.86
C PHE A 127 3.60 -7.72 2.35
N ALA A 128 3.54 -6.39 2.40
CA ALA A 128 4.69 -5.52 2.27
C ALA A 128 4.62 -4.39 3.30
N ARG A 129 5.75 -3.75 3.57
CA ARG A 129 5.83 -2.43 4.17
C ARG A 129 6.35 -1.47 3.14
N ASP A 130 5.63 -0.37 2.94
CA ASP A 130 6.15 0.70 2.08
C ASP A 130 7.46 1.29 2.64
N TYR A 131 8.03 2.25 1.91
CA TYR A 131 9.25 2.94 2.31
C TYR A 131 9.15 3.70 3.65
N ALA A 132 7.93 3.98 4.13
CA ALA A 132 7.67 4.63 5.41
C ALA A 132 7.29 3.64 6.54
N GLY A 133 7.26 2.34 6.26
CA GLY A 133 6.94 1.29 7.23
C GLY A 133 5.45 0.98 7.38
N ASN A 134 4.56 1.60 6.60
CA ASN A 134 3.13 1.28 6.58
C ASN A 134 2.93 -0.15 6.09
N ARG A 135 2.24 -0.97 6.87
CA ARG A 135 1.92 -2.34 6.46
C ARG A 135 0.80 -2.32 5.43
N LEU A 136 0.97 -3.09 4.36
CA LEU A 136 0.02 -3.29 3.27
C LEU A 136 -0.22 -4.80 3.13
N GLU A 137 -1.47 -5.19 2.94
CA GLU A 137 -1.86 -6.56 2.58
C GLU A 137 -2.43 -6.57 1.17
N PHE A 138 -2.16 -7.63 0.42
CA PHE A 138 -2.71 -7.84 -0.92
C PHE A 138 -3.30 -9.24 -0.98
N ALA A 139 -4.54 -9.37 -1.43
CA ALA A 139 -5.23 -10.66 -1.52
C ALA A 139 -6.08 -10.75 -2.79
N VAL A 140 -6.38 -11.98 -3.23
CA VAL A 140 -7.34 -12.18 -4.31
C VAL A 140 -8.75 -11.80 -3.82
N HIS A 141 -9.49 -11.05 -4.62
CA HIS A 141 -10.90 -10.80 -4.36
C HIS A 141 -11.68 -12.11 -4.54
N SER A 142 -12.19 -12.67 -3.45
CA SER A 142 -13.19 -13.73 -3.53
C SER A 142 -14.51 -13.10 -3.98
N MET A 143 -14.93 -13.39 -5.23
CA MET A 143 -16.29 -13.10 -5.68
C MET A 143 -17.30 -14.00 -4.96
#